data_AF-A0A968MRR5-F1
#
_entry.id   AF-A0A968MRR5-F1
#
_cell.length_a   1.000
_cell.length_b   1.000
_cell.length_c   1.000
_cell.angle_alpha   90.00
_cell.angle_beta   90.00
_cell.angle_gamma   90.00
#
_symmetry.space_group_name_H-M   'P 1'
#
loop_
_entity.id
_entity.type
_entity.pdbx_description
1 polymer ?
#
loop_
_entity_poly.entity_id
_entity_poly.type
_entity_poly.pdbx_seq_one_letter_code
_entity_poly.pdbx_strand_id
1 'polypeptide(L)'
;FPGFYGKKWVTLPDSATRLLAIDYKRNSIELYRNNNYYRTKGLFKSLEPVRFKLLTTLDDAKTSVIQYLPAVGWNTSNKFMAGILLHNGILLKKPLEYQLMPMYGFYGNKLAGMGKISWNFFPEFSNIRILSLSISGTQFAYDKETDFSKVKLEARAIFHNRDFRFYPRHILQASATRASDLEYLPYLSKEFRNYYNLGYTYQNPLKEKLTLVQYNFKANEDFGRTSLEVIYNLKPSFFKSPVRFRMFAGYMLYANRLIYAFNLDGRNGWNDFEYEGLFPGRFSNSGMLTAQFMPVEGGFSVPYGSYASNYLISGGIEFRLLSKSIFKFVKVYGNIAQVSSNYTDGFYYEAGLKAGQPDLLEVYFPLIYDKGKLMFDYSELIRFNLNLKVLSPFNLMERIPRI
;
A
#
# COMPACT_ATOMS: atom_id res chain seq x y z
N PHE A 1 -3.27 -28.98 -35.86
CA PHE A 1 -4.66 -28.80 -36.33
C PHE A 1 -4.74 -27.48 -37.06
N PRO A 2 -5.49 -27.38 -38.17
CA PRO A 2 -5.81 -26.09 -38.78
C PRO A 2 -6.53 -25.19 -37.76
N GLY A 3 -6.38 -23.87 -37.90
CA GLY A 3 -7.06 -22.89 -37.05
C GLY A 3 -8.59 -23.00 -37.16
N PHE A 4 -9.30 -22.70 -36.08
CA PHE A 4 -10.76 -22.70 -36.03
C PHE A 4 -11.28 -21.59 -35.12
N TYR A 5 -12.53 -21.18 -35.32
CA TYR A 5 -13.24 -20.28 -34.42
C TYR A 5 -14.14 -21.09 -33.46
N GLY A 6 -14.27 -20.64 -32.21
CA GLY A 6 -15.16 -21.26 -31.21
C GLY A 6 -14.56 -22.48 -30.50
N LYS A 7 -15.37 -23.52 -30.29
CA LYS A 7 -14.96 -24.77 -29.62
C LYS A 7 -14.96 -25.91 -30.63
N LYS A 8 -13.90 -26.72 -30.65
CA LYS A 8 -13.78 -27.90 -31.51
C LYS A 8 -13.31 -29.09 -30.69
N TRP A 9 -14.04 -30.20 -30.79
CA TRP A 9 -13.60 -31.48 -30.25
C TRP A 9 -12.52 -32.06 -31.15
N VAL A 10 -11.48 -32.60 -30.52
CA VAL A 10 -10.32 -33.16 -31.23
C VAL A 10 -10.12 -34.58 -30.74
N THR A 11 -10.11 -35.53 -31.67
CA THR A 11 -9.79 -36.93 -31.36
C THR A 11 -8.28 -37.08 -31.22
N LEU A 12 -7.85 -37.62 -30.09
CA LEU A 12 -6.45 -37.91 -29.80
C LEU A 12 -6.14 -39.35 -30.25
N PRO A 13 -4.93 -39.65 -30.75
CA PRO A 13 -4.54 -41.03 -31.09
C PRO A 13 -4.59 -41.95 -29.86
N ASP A 14 -4.96 -43.22 -30.02
CA ASP A 14 -4.96 -44.20 -28.91
C ASP A 14 -3.57 -44.41 -28.27
N SER A 15 -2.51 -44.09 -29.01
CA SER A 15 -1.13 -44.06 -28.51
C SER A 15 -0.81 -42.81 -27.66
N ALA A 16 -1.80 -41.99 -27.29
CA ALA A 16 -1.59 -40.73 -26.62
C ALA A 16 -0.88 -40.91 -25.27
N THR A 17 0.36 -40.42 -25.29
CA THR A 17 1.33 -40.19 -24.24
C THR A 17 0.72 -39.81 -22.89
N ARG A 18 1.44 -40.16 -21.80
CA ARG A 18 1.15 -39.78 -20.40
C ARG A 18 0.86 -38.27 -20.18
N LEU A 19 1.18 -37.42 -21.16
CA LEU A 19 1.07 -35.97 -21.13
C LEU A 19 0.62 -35.43 -22.49
N LEU A 20 -0.37 -34.53 -22.48
CA LEU A 20 -0.82 -33.71 -23.61
C LEU A 20 -0.30 -32.28 -23.40
N ALA A 21 0.07 -31.61 -24.50
CA ALA A 21 0.57 -30.24 -24.46
C ALA A 21 0.06 -29.43 -25.67
N ILE A 22 -0.51 -28.23 -25.44
CA ILE A 22 -1.11 -27.38 -26.48
C ILE A 22 -0.04 -26.63 -27.31
N ASP A 23 1.00 -26.11 -26.65
CA ASP A 23 2.14 -25.44 -27.30
C ASP A 23 3.48 -26.04 -26.83
N TYR A 24 3.69 -27.34 -27.13
CA TYR A 24 4.89 -28.05 -26.70
C TYR A 24 6.19 -27.43 -27.24
N LYS A 25 6.17 -26.95 -28.49
CA LYS A 25 7.32 -26.32 -29.18
C LYS A 25 7.55 -24.85 -28.77
N ARG A 26 6.66 -24.28 -27.97
CA ARG A 26 6.75 -22.92 -27.42
C ARG A 26 6.65 -21.78 -28.44
N ASN A 27 5.99 -22.01 -29.56
CA ASN A 27 5.91 -21.04 -30.65
C ASN A 27 4.88 -19.94 -30.40
N SER A 28 3.97 -20.10 -29.44
CA SER A 28 2.99 -19.06 -29.11
C SER A 28 3.64 -17.87 -28.38
N ILE A 29 3.00 -16.71 -28.44
CA ILE A 29 3.37 -15.51 -27.67
C ILE A 29 2.68 -15.45 -26.30
N GLU A 30 2.17 -16.58 -25.81
CA GLU A 30 1.44 -16.65 -24.54
C GLU A 30 2.35 -16.33 -23.34
N LEU A 31 1.85 -15.42 -22.49
CA LEU A 31 2.52 -14.97 -21.26
C LEU A 31 2.44 -16.03 -20.13
N TYR A 32 1.28 -16.68 -19.96
CA TYR A 32 1.05 -17.69 -18.92
C TYR A 32 0.85 -19.06 -19.53
N ARG A 33 1.87 -19.91 -19.44
CA ARG A 33 1.85 -21.22 -20.09
C ARG A 33 1.47 -22.36 -19.15
N ASN A 34 1.11 -22.02 -17.91
CA ASN A 34 0.92 -22.97 -16.81
C ASN A 34 -0.36 -23.81 -16.91
N ASN A 35 -1.15 -23.59 -17.96
CA ASN A 35 -2.36 -24.33 -18.33
C ASN A 35 -2.17 -25.16 -19.62
N ASN A 36 -0.94 -25.23 -20.16
CA ASN A 36 -0.71 -25.90 -21.45
C ASN A 36 -0.58 -27.42 -21.36
N TYR A 37 -0.47 -27.99 -20.16
CA TYR A 37 -0.18 -29.40 -19.96
C TYR A 37 -1.36 -30.13 -19.29
N TYR A 38 -1.66 -31.35 -19.78
CA TYR A 38 -2.69 -32.22 -19.20
C TYR A 38 -2.19 -33.66 -19.12
N ARG A 39 -2.30 -34.30 -17.96
CA ARG A 39 -1.89 -35.70 -17.74
C ARG A 39 -3.05 -36.64 -18.01
N THR A 40 -2.82 -37.76 -18.68
CA THR A 40 -3.90 -38.71 -18.99
C THR A 40 -4.30 -39.58 -17.79
N LYS A 41 -3.44 -39.68 -16.76
CA LYS A 41 -3.62 -40.50 -15.53
C LYS A 41 -3.39 -39.68 -14.25
N GLY A 42 -3.97 -40.14 -13.12
CA GLY A 42 -3.86 -39.51 -11.80
C GLY A 42 -5.05 -38.61 -11.42
N LEU A 43 -5.09 -38.14 -10.17
CA LEU A 43 -6.19 -37.35 -9.59
C LEU A 43 -6.12 -35.84 -9.93
N PHE A 44 -4.96 -35.33 -10.31
CA PHE A 44 -4.73 -33.90 -10.58
C PHE A 44 -4.16 -33.70 -12.00
N LYS A 45 -4.96 -34.07 -13.00
CA LYS A 45 -4.52 -34.18 -14.39
C LYS A 45 -4.10 -32.85 -15.01
N SER A 46 -4.80 -31.77 -14.68
CA SER A 46 -4.54 -30.42 -15.22
C SER A 46 -3.63 -29.56 -14.35
N LEU A 47 -3.21 -30.06 -13.17
CA LEU A 47 -2.31 -29.34 -12.27
C LEU A 47 -0.87 -29.70 -12.59
N GLU A 48 -0.06 -28.67 -12.75
CA GLU A 48 1.38 -28.83 -12.86
C GLU A 48 1.96 -29.38 -11.55
N PRO A 49 3.10 -30.10 -11.58
CA PRO A 49 3.83 -30.44 -10.37
C PRO A 49 4.15 -29.20 -9.55
N VAL A 50 3.85 -29.27 -8.26
CA VAL A 50 4.26 -28.24 -7.29
C VAL A 50 5.73 -28.46 -6.95
N ARG A 51 6.55 -27.41 -7.08
CA ARG A 51 7.96 -27.41 -6.67
C ARG A 51 8.22 -26.33 -5.64
N PHE A 52 8.93 -26.67 -4.58
CA PHE A 52 9.41 -25.70 -3.60
C PHE A 52 10.81 -25.25 -3.99
N LYS A 53 11.03 -23.93 -4.03
CA LYS A 53 12.36 -23.36 -4.31
C LYS A 53 12.72 -22.36 -3.22
N LEU A 54 13.92 -22.54 -2.66
CA LEU A 54 14.56 -21.53 -1.84
C LEU A 54 15.03 -20.39 -2.75
N LEU A 55 14.78 -19.15 -2.33
CA LEU A 55 15.01 -17.92 -3.09
C LEU A 55 13.99 -17.65 -4.20
N THR A 56 13.88 -16.37 -4.54
CA THR A 56 13.06 -15.92 -5.66
C THR A 56 13.69 -16.34 -6.98
N THR A 57 12.94 -17.06 -7.81
CA THR A 57 13.37 -17.44 -9.16
C THR A 57 12.38 -16.94 -10.22
N LEU A 58 12.84 -16.86 -11.46
CA LEU A 58 11.94 -16.70 -12.60
C LEU A 58 10.98 -17.90 -12.69
N ASP A 59 9.80 -17.63 -13.24
CA ASP A 59 8.76 -18.64 -13.40
C ASP A 59 9.15 -19.68 -14.44
N ASP A 60 8.84 -20.94 -14.15
CA ASP A 60 8.95 -22.03 -15.11
C ASP A 60 7.56 -22.38 -15.64
N ALA A 61 7.42 -22.35 -16.96
CA ALA A 61 6.20 -22.69 -17.69
C ALA A 61 5.74 -24.16 -17.53
N LYS A 62 6.54 -25.03 -16.90
CA LYS A 62 6.21 -26.46 -16.73
C LYS A 62 5.81 -26.85 -15.31
N THR A 63 5.99 -25.96 -14.33
CA THR A 63 5.81 -26.29 -12.92
C THR A 63 5.27 -25.10 -12.13
N SER A 64 4.34 -25.37 -11.22
CA SER A 64 3.86 -24.39 -10.26
C SER A 64 4.89 -24.29 -9.12
N VAL A 65 5.63 -23.19 -9.06
CA VAL A 65 6.69 -22.99 -8.07
C VAL A 65 6.16 -22.23 -6.86
N ILE A 66 6.30 -22.82 -5.67
CA ILE A 66 6.17 -22.14 -4.39
C ILE A 66 7.57 -21.70 -3.96
N GLN A 67 7.81 -20.39 -4.00
CA GLN A 67 9.10 -19.80 -3.66
C GLN A 67 9.07 -19.41 -2.19
N TYR A 68 10.17 -19.67 -1.48
CA TYR A 68 10.27 -19.31 -0.08
C TYR A 68 11.62 -18.69 0.28
N LEU A 69 11.56 -17.75 1.23
CA LEU A 69 12.71 -17.03 1.77
C LEU A 69 12.63 -17.04 3.29
N PRO A 70 13.76 -17.17 4.01
CA PRO A 70 13.75 -16.88 5.44
C PRO A 70 13.33 -15.43 5.65
N ALA A 71 12.47 -15.19 6.64
CA ALA A 71 11.98 -13.87 7.00
C ALA A 71 12.37 -13.58 8.46
N VAL A 72 12.87 -12.38 8.71
CA VAL A 72 13.14 -11.87 10.06
C VAL A 72 12.51 -10.49 10.19
N GLY A 73 12.14 -10.12 11.40
CA GLY A 73 11.49 -8.85 11.65
C GLY A 73 11.61 -8.45 13.11
N TRP A 74 11.36 -7.18 13.36
CA TRP A 74 11.39 -6.64 14.70
C TRP A 74 10.37 -5.51 14.84
N ASN A 75 9.67 -5.49 15.97
CA ASN A 75 8.89 -4.34 16.41
C ASN A 75 8.95 -4.22 17.94
N THR A 76 8.44 -3.12 18.49
CA THR A 76 8.53 -2.82 19.92
C THR A 76 7.68 -3.74 20.80
N SER A 77 6.60 -4.30 20.28
CA SER A 77 5.68 -5.20 20.98
C SER A 77 6.13 -6.67 20.91
N ASN A 78 6.35 -7.22 19.71
CA ASN A 78 6.81 -8.60 19.47
C ASN A 78 8.32 -8.80 19.65
N LYS A 79 9.12 -7.72 19.79
CA LYS A 79 10.58 -7.78 19.75
C LYS A 79 11.05 -8.50 18.48
N PHE A 80 12.01 -9.43 18.59
CA PHE A 80 12.51 -10.21 17.47
C PHE A 80 11.48 -11.26 17.01
N MET A 81 11.36 -11.42 15.69
CA MET A 81 10.50 -12.39 15.03
C MET A 81 11.27 -13.11 13.92
N ALA A 82 11.02 -14.40 13.75
CA ALA A 82 11.57 -15.19 12.65
C ALA A 82 10.47 -16.02 11.98
N GLY A 83 10.57 -16.22 10.68
CA GLY A 83 9.54 -16.88 9.89
C GLY A 83 9.97 -17.17 8.47
N ILE A 84 8.99 -17.34 7.59
CA ILE A 84 9.20 -17.66 6.18
C ILE A 84 8.30 -16.75 5.35
N LEU A 85 8.85 -16.18 4.29
CA LEU A 85 8.08 -15.52 3.24
C LEU A 85 7.81 -16.54 2.13
N LEU A 86 6.55 -16.91 1.93
CA LEU A 86 6.05 -17.76 0.86
C LEU A 86 5.44 -16.88 -0.24
N HIS A 87 5.85 -17.09 -1.49
CA HIS A 87 5.28 -16.37 -2.63
C HIS A 87 5.36 -17.18 -3.92
N ASN A 88 4.57 -16.81 -4.93
CA ASN A 88 4.66 -17.44 -6.26
C ASN A 88 5.24 -16.55 -7.36
N GLY A 89 5.81 -15.39 -7.04
CA GLY A 89 6.55 -14.59 -8.03
C GLY A 89 6.47 -13.10 -7.74
N ILE A 90 7.26 -12.30 -8.47
CA ILE A 90 7.47 -10.87 -8.19
C ILE A 90 7.29 -10.01 -9.45
N LEU A 91 7.56 -10.56 -10.64
CA LEU A 91 7.70 -9.79 -11.87
C LEU A 91 6.40 -9.70 -12.69
N LEU A 92 5.82 -10.84 -13.03
CA LEU A 92 4.61 -10.86 -13.85
C LEU A 92 3.40 -10.99 -12.95
N LYS A 93 2.39 -10.15 -13.21
CA LYS A 93 1.04 -10.35 -12.66
C LYS A 93 0.59 -11.76 -12.99
N LYS A 94 -0.15 -12.48 -12.14
CA LYS A 94 -0.62 -13.85 -12.44
C LYS A 94 -2.09 -14.01 -12.13
N PRO A 95 -2.80 -14.97 -12.74
CA PRO A 95 -4.19 -15.27 -12.38
C PRO A 95 -4.39 -15.51 -10.89
N LEU A 96 -3.42 -16.13 -10.21
CA LEU A 96 -3.35 -16.24 -8.76
C LEU A 96 -1.98 -15.75 -8.30
N GLU A 97 -1.96 -14.80 -7.37
CA GLU A 97 -0.76 -14.32 -6.68
C GLU A 97 -0.93 -14.50 -5.18
N TYR A 98 0.12 -14.93 -4.48
CA TYR A 98 0.12 -14.94 -3.03
C TYR A 98 1.48 -14.52 -2.48
N GLN A 99 1.44 -13.87 -1.33
CA GLN A 99 2.57 -13.44 -0.53
C GLN A 99 2.17 -13.63 0.93
N LEU A 100 2.74 -14.60 1.61
CA LEU A 100 2.42 -14.94 2.99
C LEU A 100 3.70 -14.89 3.80
N MET A 101 3.71 -14.16 4.89
CA MET A 101 4.87 -14.02 5.78
C MET A 101 4.47 -14.38 7.20
N PRO A 102 4.15 -15.65 7.50
CA PRO A 102 3.99 -16.11 8.87
C PRO A 102 5.33 -16.05 9.61
N MET A 103 5.29 -15.56 10.85
CA MET A 103 6.44 -15.39 11.71
C MET A 103 6.09 -15.79 13.13
N TYR A 104 7.06 -16.34 13.84
CA TYR A 104 6.99 -16.59 15.27
C TYR A 104 7.65 -15.43 16.01
N GLY A 105 6.90 -14.77 16.89
CA GLY A 105 7.42 -13.77 17.82
C GLY A 105 7.91 -14.43 19.09
N PHE A 106 9.21 -14.31 19.34
CA PHE A 106 9.86 -14.90 20.53
C PHE A 106 9.44 -14.21 21.82
N TYR A 107 9.06 -12.94 21.73
CA TYR A 107 8.42 -12.24 22.85
C TYR A 107 6.91 -12.47 22.79
N GLY A 108 6.37 -13.08 23.84
CA GLY A 108 4.95 -13.46 23.93
C GLY A 108 4.61 -14.83 23.34
N ASN A 109 5.53 -15.47 22.60
CA ASN A 109 5.36 -16.81 22.02
C ASN A 109 4.14 -16.94 21.08
N LYS A 110 3.93 -15.94 20.20
CA LYS A 110 2.74 -15.86 19.33
C LYS A 110 3.08 -15.79 17.86
N LEU A 111 2.09 -16.16 17.03
CA LEU A 111 2.13 -15.98 15.58
C LEU A 111 1.96 -14.48 15.25
N ALA A 112 2.85 -13.98 14.41
CA ALA A 112 2.83 -12.64 13.86
C ALA A 112 3.03 -12.68 12.35
N GLY A 113 2.74 -11.58 11.66
CA GLY A 113 3.04 -11.43 10.26
C GLY A 113 1.87 -10.90 9.44
N MET A 114 1.99 -11.08 8.13
CA MET A 114 1.01 -10.56 7.17
C MET A 114 0.99 -11.40 5.91
N GLY A 115 -0.08 -11.28 5.15
CA GLY A 115 -0.15 -11.90 3.84
C GLY A 115 -1.25 -11.32 2.97
N LYS A 116 -1.14 -11.57 1.66
CA LYS A 116 -2.11 -11.21 0.64
C LYS A 116 -2.22 -12.34 -0.38
N ILE A 117 -3.44 -12.69 -0.74
CA ILE A 117 -3.79 -13.56 -1.86
C ILE A 117 -4.63 -12.73 -2.82
N SER A 118 -4.30 -12.75 -4.11
CA SER A 118 -4.96 -11.98 -5.17
C SER A 118 -5.32 -12.90 -6.34
N TRP A 119 -6.59 -12.93 -6.70
CA TRP A 119 -7.07 -13.49 -7.96
C TRP A 119 -7.18 -12.37 -8.99
N ASN A 120 -6.42 -12.47 -10.08
CA ASN A 120 -6.39 -11.46 -11.13
C ASN A 120 -7.07 -12.00 -12.40
N PHE A 121 -8.11 -11.31 -12.85
CA PHE A 121 -8.80 -11.55 -14.10
C PHE A 121 -8.33 -10.54 -15.15
N PHE A 122 -8.20 -11.00 -16.39
CA PHE A 122 -7.76 -10.22 -17.54
C PHE A 122 -8.84 -10.29 -18.63
N PRO A 123 -9.95 -9.54 -18.53
CA PRO A 123 -11.05 -9.64 -19.48
C PRO A 123 -10.65 -9.09 -20.85
N GLU A 124 -10.84 -9.88 -21.91
CA GLU A 124 -10.43 -9.50 -23.28
C GLU A 124 -11.40 -8.49 -23.94
N PHE A 125 -12.70 -8.59 -23.66
CA PHE A 125 -13.76 -7.78 -24.31
C PHE A 125 -14.36 -6.73 -23.36
N SER A 126 -13.53 -6.01 -22.61
CA SER A 126 -14.00 -4.96 -21.70
C SER A 126 -13.03 -3.77 -21.60
N ASN A 127 -13.53 -2.64 -21.11
CA ASN A 127 -12.68 -1.49 -20.78
C ASN A 127 -11.79 -1.75 -19.54
N ILE A 128 -11.98 -2.86 -18.83
CA ILE A 128 -11.17 -3.26 -17.67
C ILE A 128 -9.99 -4.08 -18.18
N ARG A 129 -8.78 -3.61 -17.87
CA ARG A 129 -7.51 -4.28 -18.17
C ARG A 129 -7.20 -5.38 -17.18
N ILE A 130 -7.38 -5.09 -15.89
CA ILE A 130 -7.14 -6.04 -14.80
C ILE A 130 -8.23 -5.85 -13.75
N LEU A 131 -8.89 -6.94 -13.38
CA LEU A 131 -9.75 -6.99 -12.19
C LEU A 131 -9.08 -7.90 -11.17
N SER A 132 -8.69 -7.35 -10.03
CA SER A 132 -8.07 -8.09 -8.93
C SER A 132 -9.06 -8.22 -7.78
N LEU A 133 -9.34 -9.44 -7.33
CA LEU A 133 -10.02 -9.71 -6.08
C LEU A 133 -8.97 -10.20 -5.08
N SER A 134 -8.87 -9.56 -3.92
CA SER A 134 -7.80 -9.85 -2.96
C SER A 134 -8.35 -10.03 -1.56
N ILE A 135 -7.74 -10.95 -0.82
CA ILE A 135 -7.85 -11.05 0.63
C ILE A 135 -6.47 -10.82 1.22
N SER A 136 -6.38 -10.00 2.27
CA SER A 136 -5.15 -9.78 3.00
C SER A 136 -5.39 -9.81 4.50
N GLY A 137 -4.38 -10.26 5.24
CA GLY A 137 -4.41 -10.39 6.68
C GLY A 137 -3.14 -9.82 7.31
N THR A 138 -3.25 -9.28 8.51
CA THR A 138 -2.10 -8.81 9.29
C THR A 138 -2.38 -9.05 10.76
N GLN A 139 -1.38 -9.52 11.51
CA GLN A 139 -1.45 -9.70 12.95
C GLN A 139 -0.09 -9.43 13.59
N PHE A 140 -0.08 -8.63 14.65
CA PHE A 140 1.10 -8.38 15.48
C PHE A 140 0.66 -8.13 16.92
N ALA A 141 1.60 -8.21 17.85
CA ALA A 141 1.35 -7.93 19.26
C ALA A 141 0.99 -6.45 19.45
N TYR A 142 -0.01 -6.19 20.30
CA TYR A 142 -0.16 -4.93 21.01
C TYR A 142 0.78 -4.95 22.23
N ASP A 143 0.62 -5.97 23.06
CA ASP A 143 1.46 -6.29 24.21
C ASP A 143 1.77 -7.80 24.25
N LYS A 144 2.22 -8.31 25.41
CA LYS A 144 2.55 -9.74 25.55
C LYS A 144 1.32 -10.66 25.40
N GLU A 145 0.16 -10.23 25.89
CA GLU A 145 -1.05 -11.05 26.05
C GLU A 145 -2.11 -10.77 24.98
N THR A 146 -2.01 -9.65 24.27
CA THR A 146 -3.00 -9.17 23.29
C THR A 146 -2.34 -8.84 21.96
N ASP A 147 -2.99 -9.26 20.87
CA ASP A 147 -2.59 -8.95 19.50
C ASP A 147 -3.64 -8.06 18.84
N PHE A 148 -3.20 -7.15 17.98
CA PHE A 148 -4.07 -6.53 16.99
C PHE A 148 -4.05 -7.34 15.70
N SER A 149 -5.18 -7.32 14.99
CA SER A 149 -5.30 -8.03 13.72
C SER A 149 -6.23 -7.29 12.78
N LYS A 150 -6.00 -7.45 11.47
CA LYS A 150 -6.94 -7.05 10.44
C LYS A 150 -7.04 -8.07 9.32
N VAL A 151 -8.22 -8.14 8.73
CA VAL A 151 -8.50 -8.84 7.48
C VAL A 151 -9.18 -7.86 6.54
N LYS A 152 -8.66 -7.74 5.31
CA LYS A 152 -9.16 -6.85 4.27
C LYS A 152 -9.51 -7.64 3.02
N LEU A 153 -10.76 -7.51 2.59
CA LEU A 153 -11.24 -7.91 1.27
C LEU A 153 -11.18 -6.69 0.35
N GLU A 154 -10.64 -6.84 -0.85
CA GLU A 154 -10.40 -5.75 -1.79
C GLU A 154 -10.71 -6.18 -3.22
N ALA A 155 -11.53 -5.41 -3.92
CA ALA A 155 -11.72 -5.49 -5.36
C ALA A 155 -11.07 -4.26 -6.01
N ARG A 156 -10.20 -4.47 -7.00
CA ARG A 156 -9.48 -3.41 -7.70
C ARG A 156 -9.60 -3.61 -9.20
N ALA A 157 -10.17 -2.63 -9.90
CA ALA A 157 -10.27 -2.60 -11.35
C ALA A 157 -9.31 -1.54 -11.91
N ILE A 158 -8.43 -1.96 -12.82
CA ILE A 158 -7.55 -1.09 -13.59
C ILE A 158 -8.10 -1.02 -15.01
N PHE A 159 -8.37 0.17 -15.52
CA PHE A 159 -8.97 0.36 -16.84
C PHE A 159 -7.91 0.49 -17.95
N HIS A 160 -8.30 0.14 -19.18
CA HIS A 160 -7.52 0.36 -20.38
C HIS A 160 -7.35 1.85 -20.68
N ASN A 161 -6.21 2.20 -21.28
CA ASN A 161 -6.03 3.51 -21.90
C ASN A 161 -6.43 3.44 -23.37
N ARG A 162 -7.07 4.51 -23.84
CA ARG A 162 -7.41 4.66 -25.26
C ARG A 162 -6.21 5.08 -26.12
N ASP A 163 -5.22 5.78 -25.56
CA ASP A 163 -3.99 6.17 -26.26
C ASP A 163 -2.79 5.44 -25.64
N PHE A 164 -2.03 4.71 -26.44
CA PHE A 164 -0.84 3.98 -25.98
C PHE A 164 0.36 4.90 -25.71
N ARG A 165 0.33 6.15 -26.20
CA ARG A 165 1.40 7.15 -26.03
C ARG A 165 1.28 7.91 -24.70
N PHE A 166 0.08 7.93 -24.11
CA PHE A 166 -0.18 8.50 -22.80
C PHE A 166 -0.50 7.35 -21.84
N TYR A 167 0.16 7.30 -20.69
CA TYR A 167 0.00 6.21 -19.73
C TYR A 167 -0.83 6.59 -18.48
N PRO A 168 -1.92 7.40 -18.54
CA PRO A 168 -2.75 7.60 -17.36
C PRO A 168 -3.26 6.24 -16.86
N ARG A 169 -3.55 6.06 -15.59
CA ARG A 169 -4.20 4.85 -15.12
C ARG A 169 -5.38 5.28 -14.29
N HIS A 170 -6.54 4.74 -14.65
CA HIS A 170 -7.75 4.85 -13.87
C HIS A 170 -7.87 3.58 -13.06
N ILE A 171 -8.00 3.72 -11.75
CA ILE A 171 -8.08 2.62 -10.81
C ILE A 171 -9.30 2.85 -9.94
N LEU A 172 -10.26 1.93 -10.00
CA LEU A 172 -11.39 1.89 -9.07
C LEU A 172 -11.09 0.79 -8.04
N GLN A 173 -11.27 1.10 -6.76
CA GLN A 173 -11.06 0.15 -5.68
C GLN A 173 -12.21 0.19 -4.69
N ALA A 174 -12.67 -0.98 -4.27
CA ALA A 174 -13.61 -1.13 -3.16
C ALA A 174 -13.00 -2.10 -2.15
N SER A 175 -13.13 -1.82 -0.86
CA SER A 175 -12.65 -2.73 0.17
C SER A 175 -13.51 -2.74 1.43
N ALA A 176 -13.57 -3.90 2.07
CA ALA A 176 -14.13 -4.11 3.39
C ALA A 176 -13.00 -4.63 4.30
N THR A 177 -12.71 -3.90 5.37
CA THR A 177 -11.66 -4.22 6.34
C THR A 177 -12.29 -4.49 7.70
N ARG A 178 -12.09 -5.68 8.25
CA ARG A 178 -12.38 -5.97 9.66
C ARG A 178 -11.09 -5.87 10.45
N ALA A 179 -11.01 -4.98 11.43
CA ALA A 179 -9.80 -4.77 12.22
C ALA A 179 -10.11 -4.67 13.72
N SER A 180 -9.13 -5.02 14.55
CA SER A 180 -9.21 -4.83 16.01
C SER A 180 -9.48 -3.37 16.35
N ASP A 181 -10.43 -3.08 17.22
CA ASP A 181 -10.76 -1.70 17.60
C ASP A 181 -9.59 -1.09 18.40
N LEU A 182 -8.97 -0.06 17.82
CA LEU A 182 -7.79 0.58 18.37
C LEU A 182 -8.05 1.26 19.72
N GLU A 183 -9.27 1.74 19.97
CA GLU A 183 -9.65 2.36 21.25
C GLU A 183 -9.84 1.33 22.37
N TYR A 184 -10.16 0.07 22.02
CA TYR A 184 -10.41 -0.99 23.00
C TYR A 184 -9.17 -1.83 23.35
N LEU A 185 -8.13 -1.81 22.50
CA LEU A 185 -6.88 -2.55 22.73
C LEU A 185 -6.20 -2.24 24.08
N PRO A 186 -6.11 -0.98 24.55
CA PRO A 186 -5.51 -0.66 25.85
C PRO A 186 -6.24 -1.28 27.06
N TYR A 187 -7.53 -1.61 26.91
CA TYR A 187 -8.32 -2.27 27.94
C TYR A 187 -8.23 -3.80 27.89
N LEU A 188 -7.31 -4.35 27.10
CA LEU A 188 -7.15 -5.79 26.85
C LEU A 188 -8.43 -6.45 26.29
N SER A 189 -9.31 -5.64 25.68
CA SER A 189 -10.52 -6.10 25.01
C SER A 189 -10.27 -6.19 23.51
N LYS A 190 -10.56 -7.36 22.93
CA LYS A 190 -10.40 -7.61 21.50
C LYS A 190 -11.72 -7.44 20.76
N GLU A 191 -12.17 -6.19 20.68
CA GLU A 191 -13.30 -5.82 19.80
C GLU A 191 -12.85 -5.69 18.35
N PHE A 192 -13.80 -5.75 17.42
CA PHE A 192 -13.56 -5.56 16.00
C PHE A 192 -14.54 -4.57 15.40
N ARG A 193 -14.03 -3.70 14.52
CA ARG A 193 -14.84 -2.80 13.69
C ARG A 193 -14.72 -3.19 12.22
N ASN A 194 -15.76 -2.88 11.44
CA ASN A 194 -15.76 -3.06 10.00
C ASN A 194 -15.69 -1.69 9.32
N TYR A 195 -14.73 -1.52 8.41
CA TYR A 195 -14.51 -0.31 7.64
C TYR A 195 -14.74 -0.59 6.16
N TYR A 196 -15.49 0.27 5.49
CA TYR A 196 -15.78 0.19 4.07
C TYR A 196 -15.12 1.37 3.36
N ASN A 197 -14.45 1.11 2.24
CA ASN A 197 -13.79 2.14 1.45
C ASN A 197 -14.12 1.96 -0.04
N LEU A 198 -14.50 3.06 -0.69
CA LEU A 198 -14.60 3.17 -2.14
C LEU A 198 -13.63 4.27 -2.59
N GLY A 199 -12.65 3.90 -3.40
CA GLY A 199 -11.61 4.79 -3.86
C GLY A 199 -11.52 4.83 -5.38
N TYR A 200 -11.23 6.00 -5.93
CA TYR A 200 -10.88 6.20 -7.32
C TYR A 200 -9.53 6.91 -7.41
N THR A 201 -8.62 6.36 -8.20
CA THR A 201 -7.31 6.97 -8.46
C THR A 201 -7.14 7.19 -9.96
N TYR A 202 -6.86 8.44 -10.32
CA TYR A 202 -6.24 8.79 -11.58
C TYR A 202 -4.74 9.02 -11.33
N GLN A 203 -3.89 8.39 -12.13
CA GLN A 203 -2.45 8.62 -12.06
C GLN A 203 -1.85 8.74 -13.46
N ASN A 204 -1.08 9.79 -13.72
CA ASN A 204 -0.19 9.86 -14.88
C ASN A 204 1.25 9.65 -14.39
N PRO A 205 1.87 8.47 -14.62
CA PRO A 205 3.14 8.11 -14.03
C PRO A 205 4.36 8.76 -14.71
N LEU A 206 4.15 9.57 -15.76
CA LEU A 206 5.24 10.27 -16.44
C LEU A 206 5.92 11.22 -15.45
N LYS A 207 7.17 10.92 -15.07
CA LYS A 207 7.92 11.58 -13.98
C LYS A 207 7.94 13.11 -14.09
N GLU A 208 7.94 13.65 -15.31
CA GLU A 208 8.01 15.11 -15.57
C GLU A 208 6.66 15.82 -15.40
N LYS A 209 5.54 15.08 -15.39
CA LYS A 209 4.17 15.57 -15.22
C LYS A 209 3.38 14.58 -14.36
N LEU A 210 3.97 14.16 -13.24
CA LEU A 210 3.29 13.25 -12.32
C LEU A 210 2.05 13.98 -11.80
N THR A 211 0.90 13.47 -12.19
CA THR A 211 -0.40 13.90 -11.66
C THR A 211 -1.04 12.70 -11.00
N LEU A 212 -1.36 12.83 -9.72
CA LEU A 212 -2.10 11.84 -8.96
C LEU A 212 -3.33 12.54 -8.40
N VAL A 213 -4.50 11.99 -8.66
CA VAL A 213 -5.77 12.42 -8.07
C VAL A 213 -6.40 11.21 -7.42
N GLN A 214 -6.58 11.27 -6.10
CA GLN A 214 -7.21 10.21 -5.32
C GLN A 214 -8.48 10.75 -4.67
N TYR A 215 -9.61 10.12 -4.98
CA TYR A 215 -10.88 10.34 -4.29
C TYR A 215 -11.18 9.12 -3.44
N ASN A 216 -11.59 9.31 -2.18
CA ASN A 216 -11.96 8.21 -1.29
C ASN A 216 -13.20 8.55 -0.49
N PHE A 217 -14.15 7.62 -0.45
CA PHE A 217 -15.25 7.57 0.49
C PHE A 217 -14.98 6.42 1.48
N LYS A 218 -15.00 6.71 2.78
CA LYS A 218 -14.82 5.74 3.86
C LYS A 218 -15.97 5.82 4.85
N ALA A 219 -16.43 4.67 5.33
CA ALA A 219 -17.46 4.62 6.36
C ALA A 219 -17.33 3.40 7.28
N ASN A 220 -17.83 3.54 8.50
CA ASN A 220 -18.19 2.45 9.41
C ASN A 220 -19.47 2.85 10.18
N GLU A 221 -19.77 2.22 11.31
CA GLU A 221 -20.92 2.57 12.16
C GLU A 221 -20.76 3.92 12.91
N ASP A 222 -19.54 4.42 13.08
CA ASP A 222 -19.19 5.60 13.87
C ASP A 222 -18.76 6.81 13.03
N PHE A 223 -18.47 6.64 11.73
CA PHE A 223 -18.11 7.74 10.85
C PHE A 223 -18.42 7.47 9.38
N GLY A 224 -18.66 8.55 8.65
CA GLY A 224 -18.65 8.58 7.20
C GLY A 224 -17.85 9.79 6.75
N ARG A 225 -16.91 9.61 5.82
CA ARG A 225 -16.04 10.70 5.37
C ARG A 225 -15.69 10.55 3.90
N THR A 226 -15.50 11.68 3.24
CA THR A 226 -15.01 11.75 1.87
C THR A 226 -13.77 12.62 1.79
N SER A 227 -12.87 12.31 0.85
CA SER A 227 -11.62 13.06 0.68
C SER A 227 -11.14 13.06 -0.76
N LEU A 228 -10.45 14.13 -1.11
CA LEU A 228 -9.76 14.35 -2.37
C LEU A 228 -8.30 14.71 -2.07
N GLU A 229 -7.37 13.96 -2.63
CA GLU A 229 -5.94 14.29 -2.64
C GLU A 229 -5.49 14.52 -4.08
N VAL A 230 -4.77 15.62 -4.31
CA VAL A 230 -4.15 15.94 -5.59
C VAL A 230 -2.66 16.14 -5.36
N ILE A 231 -1.82 15.38 -6.07
CA ILE A 231 -0.37 15.61 -6.14
C ILE A 231 -0.02 15.96 -7.58
N TYR A 232 0.68 17.06 -7.75
CA TYR A 232 1.12 17.55 -9.05
C TYR A 232 2.60 17.94 -9.02
N ASN A 233 3.42 17.34 -9.89
CA ASN A 233 4.81 17.73 -10.07
C ASN A 233 4.92 18.68 -11.26
N LEU A 234 5.40 19.90 -11.00
CA LEU A 234 5.72 20.89 -12.01
C LEU A 234 7.24 21.05 -12.09
N LYS A 235 7.78 21.19 -13.31
CA LYS A 235 9.19 21.57 -13.51
C LYS A 235 9.24 22.93 -14.23
N PRO A 236 9.25 24.06 -13.49
CA PRO A 236 9.30 25.38 -14.09
C PRO A 236 10.60 25.59 -14.88
N SER A 237 10.57 26.34 -15.98
CA SER A 237 11.75 26.62 -16.81
C SER A 237 12.87 27.35 -16.05
N PHE A 238 12.51 28.20 -15.08
CA PHE A 238 13.44 28.98 -14.26
C PHE A 238 13.97 28.21 -13.03
N PHE A 239 13.42 27.03 -12.71
CA PHE A 239 13.80 26.25 -11.54
C PHE A 239 14.33 24.87 -11.94
N LYS A 240 15.60 24.59 -11.62
CA LYS A 240 16.27 23.34 -12.06
C LYS A 240 15.68 22.07 -11.42
N SER A 241 14.95 22.21 -10.31
CA SER A 241 14.33 21.10 -9.60
C SER A 241 12.83 21.04 -9.84
N PRO A 242 12.21 19.85 -9.95
CA PRO A 242 10.76 19.74 -9.89
C PRO A 242 10.23 20.26 -8.55
N VAL A 243 9.12 21.00 -8.60
CA VAL A 243 8.33 21.43 -7.45
C VAL A 243 7.12 20.51 -7.37
N ARG A 244 6.95 19.87 -6.21
CA ARG A 244 5.81 19.01 -5.90
C ARG A 244 4.78 19.85 -5.14
N PHE A 245 3.57 19.89 -5.68
CA PHE A 245 2.40 20.44 -5.01
C PHE A 245 1.54 19.29 -4.49
N ARG A 246 1.05 19.41 -3.26
CA ARG A 246 0.06 18.50 -2.66
C ARG A 246 -1.13 19.33 -2.19
N MET A 247 -2.34 18.89 -2.51
CA MET A 247 -3.57 19.43 -1.95
C MET A 247 -4.37 18.28 -1.35
N PHE A 248 -5.01 18.53 -0.21
CA PHE A 248 -5.93 17.60 0.40
C PHE A 248 -7.18 18.35 0.85
N ALA A 249 -8.35 17.80 0.54
CA ALA A 249 -9.65 18.28 1.01
C ALA A 249 -10.44 17.09 1.54
N GLY A 250 -10.84 17.14 2.81
CA GLY A 250 -11.63 16.12 3.48
C GLY A 250 -12.89 16.73 4.11
N TYR A 251 -14.00 15.99 4.04
CA TYR A 251 -15.26 16.36 4.67
C TYR A 251 -15.83 15.15 5.44
N MET A 252 -16.19 15.37 6.70
CA MET A 252 -16.86 14.39 7.55
C MET A 252 -18.37 14.52 7.34
N LEU A 253 -19.00 13.44 6.87
CA LEU A 253 -20.45 13.34 6.73
C LEU A 253 -21.10 13.15 8.10
N TYR A 254 -20.45 12.36 8.96
CA TYR A 254 -20.74 12.20 10.38
C TYR A 254 -19.49 11.66 11.09
N ALA A 255 -19.37 11.96 12.37
CA ALA A 255 -18.25 11.56 13.21
C ALA A 255 -18.70 11.41 14.67
N ASN A 256 -18.89 10.18 15.13
CA ASN A 256 -19.30 9.88 16.50
C ASN A 256 -18.08 9.75 17.44
N ARG A 257 -16.88 9.51 16.88
CA ARG A 257 -15.62 9.40 17.63
C ARG A 257 -14.49 10.17 16.95
N LEU A 258 -13.66 10.83 17.76
CA LEU A 258 -12.57 11.69 17.28
C LEU A 258 -11.45 10.93 16.56
N ILE A 259 -11.22 9.65 16.90
CA ILE A 259 -10.18 8.83 16.24
C ILE A 259 -10.39 8.73 14.71
N TYR A 260 -11.63 8.89 14.24
CA TYR A 260 -11.99 8.81 12.82
C TYR A 260 -11.94 10.16 12.09
N ALA A 261 -11.88 11.27 12.82
CA ALA A 261 -11.73 12.62 12.27
C ALA A 261 -10.42 12.73 11.46
N PHE A 262 -10.36 13.64 10.48
CA PHE A 262 -9.12 13.88 9.74
C PHE A 262 -8.06 14.49 10.65
N ASN A 263 -6.79 14.08 10.51
CA ASN A 263 -5.67 14.60 11.29
C ASN A 263 -4.90 15.63 10.47
N LEU A 264 -4.61 16.77 11.07
CA LEU A 264 -3.75 17.79 10.47
C LEU A 264 -2.31 17.26 10.31
N ASP A 265 -1.78 16.69 11.37
CA ASP A 265 -0.39 16.25 11.54
C ASP A 265 -0.15 14.78 11.18
N GLY A 266 -0.98 14.28 10.25
CA GLY A 266 -0.90 12.93 9.73
C GLY A 266 -1.30 11.85 10.74
N ARG A 267 -0.94 10.60 10.44
CA ARG A 267 -1.30 9.44 11.27
C ARG A 267 -0.05 8.78 11.85
N ASN A 268 -0.10 8.40 13.11
CA ASN A 268 0.93 7.60 13.78
C ASN A 268 0.35 6.23 14.19
N GLY A 269 1.11 5.46 14.96
CA GLY A 269 0.67 4.13 15.38
C GLY A 269 -0.60 4.10 16.25
N TRP A 270 -0.89 5.19 16.97
CA TRP A 270 -1.97 5.32 17.94
C TRP A 270 -3.30 5.82 17.37
N ASN A 271 -3.30 6.39 16.16
CA ASN A 271 -4.52 6.88 15.50
C ASN A 271 -4.75 6.26 14.11
N ASP A 272 -3.93 5.31 13.68
CA ASP A 272 -4.07 4.52 12.45
C ASP A 272 -5.05 3.35 12.67
N PHE A 273 -6.34 3.66 12.75
CA PHE A 273 -7.43 2.74 13.11
C PHE A 273 -7.63 1.57 12.11
N GLU A 274 -7.15 1.68 10.87
CA GLU A 274 -7.17 0.58 9.88
C GLU A 274 -5.84 -0.19 9.84
N TYR A 275 -4.85 0.13 10.69
CA TYR A 275 -3.50 -0.44 10.71
C TYR A 275 -2.82 -0.40 9.33
N GLU A 276 -3.00 0.67 8.56
CA GLU A 276 -2.44 0.81 7.22
C GLU A 276 -0.92 1.03 7.26
N GLY A 277 -0.40 1.71 8.27
CA GLY A 277 1.03 1.97 8.42
C GLY A 277 1.84 0.79 8.93
N LEU A 278 3.12 0.73 8.57
CA LEU A 278 4.08 -0.17 9.20
C LEU A 278 4.93 0.63 10.20
N PHE A 279 4.57 0.55 11.47
CA PHE A 279 5.24 1.25 12.56
C PHE A 279 5.98 0.25 13.46
N PRO A 280 7.32 0.17 13.40
CA PRO A 280 8.09 -0.62 14.37
C PRO A 280 7.79 -0.20 15.82
N GLY A 281 7.51 1.09 16.03
CA GLY A 281 7.11 1.67 17.32
C GLY A 281 5.61 1.89 17.50
N ARG A 282 4.72 1.09 16.88
CA ARG A 282 3.26 1.38 16.81
C ARG A 282 2.64 1.83 18.15
N PHE A 283 2.92 1.09 19.22
CA PHE A 283 2.39 1.35 20.56
C PHE A 283 3.49 1.79 21.55
N SER A 284 4.56 2.40 21.03
CA SER A 284 5.59 2.97 21.88
C SER A 284 5.11 4.29 22.49
N ASN A 285 5.41 4.48 23.78
CA ASN A 285 5.13 5.72 24.52
C ASN A 285 6.39 6.59 24.72
N SER A 286 7.56 6.08 24.37
CA SER A 286 8.84 6.75 24.58
C SER A 286 9.89 6.37 23.53
N GLY A 287 10.89 7.23 23.38
CA GLY A 287 12.04 7.01 22.49
C GLY A 287 11.76 7.42 21.05
N MET A 288 12.78 7.34 20.21
CA MET A 288 12.74 7.95 18.87
C MET A 288 11.62 7.44 17.97
N LEU A 289 11.21 6.17 18.11
CA LEU A 289 10.20 5.57 17.22
C LEU A 289 8.80 6.17 17.37
N THR A 290 8.50 6.88 18.47
CA THR A 290 7.22 7.59 18.64
C THR A 290 7.07 8.76 17.68
N ALA A 291 8.20 9.30 17.19
CA ALA A 291 8.23 10.38 16.23
C ALA A 291 7.89 9.91 14.79
N GLN A 292 7.66 8.61 14.56
CA GLN A 292 7.23 8.11 13.26
C GLN A 292 5.79 8.53 12.94
N PHE A 293 5.56 8.99 11.71
CA PHE A 293 4.22 9.27 11.20
C PHE A 293 4.08 9.02 9.71
N MET A 294 2.83 8.93 9.25
CA MET A 294 2.43 8.92 7.86
C MET A 294 1.94 10.31 7.48
N PRO A 295 2.57 10.98 6.49
CA PRO A 295 2.17 12.31 6.03
C PRO A 295 0.95 12.21 5.09
N VAL A 296 -0.17 11.72 5.64
CA VAL A 296 -1.48 11.62 5.00
C VAL A 296 -2.41 12.71 5.52
N GLU A 297 -3.59 12.88 4.92
CA GLU A 297 -4.59 13.86 5.36
C GLU A 297 -4.01 15.29 5.34
N GLY A 298 -3.88 16.00 6.46
CA GLY A 298 -3.25 17.33 6.46
C GLY A 298 -1.77 17.29 6.07
N GLY A 299 -1.07 16.18 6.36
CA GLY A 299 0.32 15.98 5.98
C GLY A 299 1.34 16.86 6.72
N PHE A 300 0.92 17.50 7.83
CA PHE A 300 1.81 18.33 8.62
C PHE A 300 2.82 17.47 9.40
N SER A 301 4.04 17.96 9.47
CA SER A 301 5.10 17.37 10.30
C SER A 301 4.99 17.80 11.75
N VAL A 302 4.65 19.06 12.03
CA VAL A 302 4.50 19.58 13.37
C VAL A 302 3.30 18.90 14.04
N PRO A 303 3.46 18.27 15.22
CA PRO A 303 2.42 17.52 15.90
C PRO A 303 1.42 18.45 16.61
N TYR A 304 0.62 19.21 15.84
CA TYR A 304 -0.38 20.13 16.39
C TYR A 304 -1.51 19.42 17.18
N GLY A 305 -1.64 18.09 17.09
CA GLY A 305 -2.69 17.34 17.78
C GLY A 305 -4.10 17.76 17.37
N SER A 306 -4.25 18.28 16.14
CA SER A 306 -5.49 18.90 15.68
C SER A 306 -6.29 17.94 14.81
N TYR A 307 -7.53 17.70 15.23
CA TYR A 307 -8.48 16.82 14.56
C TYR A 307 -9.59 17.64 13.90
N ALA A 308 -9.94 17.29 12.66
CA ALA A 308 -11.01 17.91 11.88
C ALA A 308 -12.23 16.99 11.84
N SER A 309 -13.20 17.21 12.75
CA SER A 309 -14.47 16.49 12.79
C SER A 309 -15.50 17.00 11.78
N ASN A 310 -15.23 18.12 11.09
CA ASN A 310 -16.11 18.71 10.08
C ASN A 310 -15.44 18.69 8.71
N TYR A 311 -14.38 19.49 8.51
CA TYR A 311 -13.61 19.49 7.27
C TYR A 311 -12.14 19.83 7.50
N LEU A 312 -11.29 19.36 6.59
CA LEU A 312 -9.87 19.67 6.54
C LEU A 312 -9.47 20.03 5.12
N ILE A 313 -8.92 21.22 4.92
CA ILE A 313 -8.34 21.63 3.64
C ILE A 313 -6.87 21.96 3.89
N SER A 314 -5.97 21.39 3.11
CA SER A 314 -4.54 21.69 3.20
C SER A 314 -3.87 21.75 1.83
N GLY A 315 -2.82 22.57 1.77
CA GLY A 315 -1.97 22.74 0.61
C GLY A 315 -0.51 22.68 1.04
N GLY A 316 0.32 22.03 0.24
CA GLY A 316 1.73 21.81 0.52
C GLY A 316 2.59 21.96 -0.72
N ILE A 317 3.80 22.47 -0.51
CA ILE A 317 4.84 22.57 -1.52
C ILE A 317 6.11 21.88 -1.05
N GLU A 318 6.82 21.25 -1.98
CA GLU A 318 8.11 20.61 -1.73
C GLU A 318 9.03 20.78 -2.93
N PHE A 319 10.28 21.17 -2.69
CA PHE A 319 11.30 21.26 -3.73
C PHE A 319 12.70 21.06 -3.16
N ARG A 320 13.68 20.73 -4.00
CA ARG A 320 15.07 20.56 -3.55
C ARG A 320 15.70 21.91 -3.25
N LEU A 321 16.34 22.03 -2.08
CA LEU A 321 16.99 23.28 -1.64
C LEU A 321 18.08 23.73 -2.61
N LEU A 322 18.92 22.79 -3.07
CA LEU A 322 20.00 23.06 -4.00
C LEU A 322 19.97 22.05 -5.14
N SER A 323 20.24 22.53 -6.37
CA SER A 323 20.29 21.68 -7.58
C SER A 323 21.55 20.79 -7.66
N LYS A 324 22.51 20.95 -6.74
CA LYS A 324 23.75 20.16 -6.72
C LYS A 324 23.49 18.74 -6.19
N SER A 325 24.18 17.76 -6.77
CA SER A 325 24.00 16.33 -6.48
C SER A 325 24.12 15.96 -4.99
N ILE A 326 24.99 16.64 -4.24
CA ILE A 326 25.19 16.38 -2.80
C ILE A 326 23.96 16.72 -1.94
N PHE A 327 23.08 17.62 -2.40
CA PHE A 327 21.86 18.02 -1.69
C PHE A 327 20.62 17.30 -2.22
N LYS A 328 20.76 16.25 -3.04
CA LYS A 328 19.61 15.53 -3.63
C LYS A 328 18.67 14.92 -2.58
N PHE A 329 19.17 14.73 -1.36
CA PHE A 329 18.45 14.18 -0.21
C PHE A 329 17.84 15.25 0.70
N VAL A 330 18.07 16.55 0.44
CA VAL A 330 17.54 17.65 1.26
C VAL A 330 16.54 18.47 0.44
N LYS A 331 15.36 18.66 1.00
CA LYS A 331 14.25 19.38 0.40
C LYS A 331 13.76 20.45 1.36
N VAL A 332 13.24 21.54 0.80
CA VAL A 332 12.41 22.50 1.53
C VAL A 332 10.97 22.05 1.39
N TYR A 333 10.20 22.16 2.47
CA TYR A 333 8.76 21.98 2.44
C TYR A 333 8.05 23.13 3.15
N GLY A 334 6.80 23.36 2.77
CA GLY A 334 5.90 24.26 3.44
C GLY A 334 4.46 23.80 3.27
N ASN A 335 3.67 23.90 4.33
CA ASN A 335 2.27 23.50 4.34
C ASN A 335 1.40 24.59 4.98
N ILE A 336 0.17 24.70 4.50
CA ILE A 336 -0.90 25.53 5.06
C ILE A 336 -2.18 24.68 5.18
N ALA A 337 -3.01 24.95 6.18
CA ALA A 337 -4.27 24.24 6.34
C ALA A 337 -5.33 25.07 7.08
N GLN A 338 -6.59 24.80 6.74
CA GLN A 338 -7.75 25.15 7.52
C GLN A 338 -8.34 23.87 8.10
N VAL A 339 -8.41 23.81 9.43
CA VAL A 339 -9.04 22.73 10.19
C VAL A 339 -10.39 23.25 10.68
N SER A 340 -11.44 22.46 10.51
CA SER A 340 -12.69 22.68 11.23
C SER A 340 -13.16 21.46 12.00
N SER A 341 -13.57 21.69 13.24
CA SER A 341 -14.14 20.71 14.13
C SER A 341 -15.07 21.34 15.16
N ASN A 342 -15.78 20.52 15.92
CA ASN A 342 -16.65 21.01 16.98
C ASN A 342 -15.90 21.58 18.20
N TYR A 343 -14.58 21.39 18.28
CA TYR A 343 -13.76 21.77 19.43
C TYR A 343 -12.65 22.76 19.08
N THR A 344 -12.07 22.63 17.88
CA THR A 344 -10.94 23.42 17.39
C THR A 344 -11.13 23.78 15.92
N ASP A 345 -11.40 25.05 15.66
CA ASP A 345 -11.32 25.65 14.32
C ASP A 345 -10.04 26.48 14.25
N GLY A 346 -9.29 26.37 13.16
CA GLY A 346 -8.08 27.16 13.04
C GLY A 346 -7.35 27.06 11.72
N PHE A 347 -6.64 28.14 11.40
CA PHE A 347 -5.63 28.16 10.36
C PHE A 347 -4.27 27.73 10.93
N TYR A 348 -3.55 26.93 10.17
CA TYR A 348 -2.25 26.36 10.55
C TYR A 348 -1.28 26.49 9.39
N TYR A 349 0.00 26.66 9.72
CA TYR A 349 1.08 26.67 8.74
C TYR A 349 2.34 26.04 9.34
N GLU A 350 3.19 25.51 8.46
CA GLU A 350 4.53 25.08 8.80
C GLU A 350 5.45 25.23 7.58
N ALA A 351 6.74 25.39 7.83
CA ALA A 351 7.78 25.24 6.82
C ALA A 351 9.07 24.75 7.45
N GLY A 352 9.89 24.05 6.68
CA GLY A 352 11.12 23.47 7.20
C GLY A 352 11.96 22.74 6.16
N LEU A 353 12.89 21.94 6.67
CA LEU A 353 13.75 21.08 5.88
C LEU A 353 13.33 19.63 6.04
N LYS A 354 13.35 18.89 4.93
CA LYS A 354 13.14 17.45 4.91
C LYS A 354 14.39 16.78 4.36
N ALA A 355 14.94 15.81 5.08
CA ALA A 355 16.15 15.10 4.68
C ALA A 355 15.96 13.58 4.67
N GLY A 356 16.61 12.89 3.73
CA GLY A 356 16.67 11.42 3.71
C GLY A 356 16.44 10.81 2.33
N GLN A 357 16.29 9.49 2.29
CA GLN A 357 16.03 8.74 1.07
C GLN A 357 14.56 8.93 0.66
N PRO A 358 14.28 9.56 -0.49
CA PRO A 358 12.91 9.80 -0.94
C PRO A 358 12.08 8.52 -0.95
N ASP A 359 10.84 8.64 -0.53
CA ASP A 359 9.83 7.58 -0.44
C ASP A 359 10.17 6.41 0.50
N LEU A 360 11.35 6.38 1.14
CA LEU A 360 11.75 5.33 2.08
C LEU A 360 11.86 5.84 3.51
N LEU A 361 12.76 6.80 3.75
CA LEU A 361 13.02 7.38 5.06
C LEU A 361 13.20 8.87 4.88
N GLU A 362 12.23 9.64 5.35
CA GLU A 362 12.26 11.10 5.30
C GLU A 362 12.11 11.67 6.71
N VAL A 363 13.09 12.44 7.15
CA VAL A 363 13.10 13.13 8.45
C VAL A 363 12.76 14.60 8.23
N TYR A 364 11.87 15.13 9.06
CA TYR A 364 11.32 16.47 8.97
C TYR A 364 11.88 17.33 10.10
N PHE A 365 12.39 18.50 9.74
CA PHE A 365 12.93 19.51 10.64
C PHE A 365 12.11 20.79 10.45
N PRO A 366 11.00 20.95 11.20
CA PRO A 366 10.22 22.17 11.18
C PRO A 366 11.08 23.36 11.61
N LEU A 367 10.97 24.49 10.92
CA LEU A 367 11.70 25.72 11.23
C LEU A 367 10.76 26.90 11.46
N ILE A 368 9.63 26.93 10.77
CA ILE A 368 8.58 27.93 10.87
C ILE A 368 7.29 27.20 11.20
N TYR A 369 6.61 27.60 12.27
CA TYR A 369 5.34 27.05 12.72
C TYR A 369 4.74 27.98 13.79
N ASP A 370 3.47 27.79 14.11
CA ASP A 370 2.79 28.56 15.15
C ASP A 370 3.16 28.03 16.54
N LYS A 371 4.10 28.70 17.22
CA LYS A 371 4.55 28.35 18.56
C LYS A 371 3.46 28.54 19.62
N GLY A 372 2.52 29.46 19.42
CA GLY A 372 1.48 29.78 20.42
C GLY A 372 0.52 28.62 20.68
N LYS A 373 0.51 27.62 19.79
CA LYS A 373 -0.33 26.44 19.87
C LYS A 373 0.35 25.22 20.48
N LEU A 374 1.63 25.30 20.86
CA LEU A 374 2.44 24.14 21.24
C LEU A 374 3.33 24.38 22.46
N MET A 375 3.45 23.36 23.30
CA MET A 375 4.41 23.29 24.41
C MET A 375 5.31 22.07 24.24
N PHE A 376 6.08 22.05 23.14
CA PHE A 376 7.03 20.98 22.82
C PHE A 376 8.46 21.52 22.76
N ASP A 377 9.41 20.71 23.22
CA ASP A 377 10.82 20.97 22.95
C ASP A 377 11.12 20.75 21.47
N TYR A 378 12.14 21.43 20.94
CA TYR A 378 12.46 21.35 19.51
C TYR A 378 12.72 19.92 19.04
N SER A 379 13.35 19.08 19.87
CA SER A 379 13.59 17.67 19.57
C SER A 379 12.32 16.86 19.34
N GLU A 380 11.21 17.24 19.97
CA GLU A 380 9.91 16.57 19.86
C GLU A 380 9.17 16.96 18.57
N LEU A 381 9.56 18.08 17.95
CA LEU A 381 9.06 18.52 16.65
C LEU A 381 9.70 17.75 15.49
N ILE A 382 10.86 17.14 15.70
CA ILE A 382 11.55 16.35 14.68
C ILE A 382 10.85 15.01 14.55
N ARG A 383 10.18 14.80 13.41
CA ARG A 383 9.47 13.56 13.07
C ARG A 383 10.03 12.91 11.84
N PHE A 384 9.71 11.64 11.63
CA PHE A 384 10.12 10.93 10.42
C PHE A 384 9.01 10.06 9.83
N ASN A 385 9.07 9.88 8.52
CA ASN A 385 8.26 8.92 7.79
C ASN A 385 9.17 7.77 7.32
N LEU A 386 8.88 6.56 7.79
CA LEU A 386 9.53 5.32 7.35
C LEU A 386 8.52 4.47 6.59
N ASN A 387 8.65 4.39 5.27
CA ASN A 387 7.75 3.67 4.39
C ASN A 387 8.35 2.34 3.93
N LEU A 388 8.25 1.32 4.79
CA LEU A 388 8.77 -0.03 4.52
C LEU A 388 8.06 -0.74 3.35
N LYS A 389 6.84 -0.31 2.96
CA LYS A 389 6.15 -0.84 1.77
C LYS A 389 6.95 -0.56 0.49
N VAL A 390 7.87 0.41 0.51
CA VAL A 390 8.80 0.70 -0.59
C VAL A 390 9.89 -0.35 -0.74
N LEU A 391 10.20 -1.13 0.28
CA LEU A 391 11.19 -2.21 0.16
C LEU A 391 10.58 -3.51 -0.38
N SER A 392 9.25 -3.62 -0.44
CA SER A 392 8.61 -4.82 -0.97
C SER A 392 8.96 -5.03 -2.45
N PRO A 393 9.66 -6.13 -2.81
CA PRO A 393 10.03 -6.40 -4.19
C PRO A 393 8.79 -6.63 -5.06
N PHE A 394 7.68 -7.06 -4.47
CA PHE A 394 6.42 -7.32 -5.17
C PHE A 394 5.76 -6.07 -5.78
N ASN A 395 6.22 -4.88 -5.40
CA ASN A 395 5.75 -3.62 -5.95
C ASN A 395 6.70 -3.08 -7.05
N LEU A 396 7.80 -3.78 -7.39
CA LEU A 396 8.80 -3.32 -8.37
C LEU A 396 8.19 -2.99 -9.74
N MET A 397 7.31 -3.86 -10.24
CA MET A 397 6.72 -3.70 -11.58
C MET A 397 5.61 -2.66 -11.64
N GLU A 398 5.06 -2.25 -10.50
CA GLU A 398 4.20 -1.07 -10.44
C GLU A 398 5.01 0.24 -10.51
N ARG A 399 6.32 0.19 -10.18
CA ARG A 399 7.21 1.36 -10.08
C ARG A 399 8.14 1.58 -11.27
N ILE A 400 8.44 0.54 -12.04
CA ILE A 400 9.23 0.70 -13.26
C ILE A 400 8.34 1.46 -14.27
N PRO A 401 8.67 2.71 -14.65
CA PRO A 401 8.00 3.33 -15.77
C PRO A 401 8.25 2.43 -16.98
N ARG A 402 7.16 1.92 -17.58
CA ARG A 402 7.28 1.18 -18.83
C ARG A 402 7.77 2.18 -19.87
N ILE A 403 8.98 1.94 -20.37
CA ILE A 403 9.61 2.69 -21.47
C ILE A 403 8.78 2.47 -22.73
#